data_AF-A0A3M1J8W8-F1
#
_entry.id   AF-A0A3M1J8W8-F1
#
_cell.length_a   1.000
_cell.length_b   1.000
_cell.length_c   1.000
_cell.angle_alpha   90.00
_cell.angle_beta   90.00
_cell.angle_gamma   90.00
#
_symmetry.space_group_name_H-M   'P 1'
#
loop_
_entity.id
_entity.type
_entity.pdbx_description
1 polymer ?
#
loop_
_entity_poly.entity_id
_entity_poly.type
_entity_poly.pdbx_seq_one_letter_code
_entity_poly.pdbx_strand_id
1 'polypeptide(L)'
;MQKLITLFTSIILTTCLMAQTQVLSNAPYDKEWRQIDSLLEQQLPQSAKSAVLELQSRAAAAKHEAHLLKTTLYLAALQAQLEEEGHWAALRALEKRLAASSGPQRAVLASVLAKAYT
;
A
#
# COMPACT_ATOMS: atom_id res chain seq x y z
N MET A 1 -44.92 -3.87 -6.30
CA MET A 1 -43.86 -4.41 -5.41
C MET A 1 -42.59 -4.77 -6.17
N GLN A 2 -42.66 -5.50 -7.30
CA GLN A 2 -41.49 -5.86 -8.12
C GLN A 2 -40.62 -4.67 -8.58
N LYS A 3 -41.25 -3.55 -8.98
CA LYS A 3 -40.55 -2.31 -9.37
C LYS A 3 -39.77 -1.65 -8.23
N LEU A 4 -40.19 -1.87 -6.97
CA LEU A 4 -39.53 -1.31 -5.78
C LEU A 4 -38.31 -2.15 -5.39
N ILE A 5 -38.39 -3.48 -5.56
CA ILE A 5 -37.29 -4.42 -5.33
C ILE A 5 -36.18 -4.19 -6.36
N THR A 6 -36.52 -4.02 -7.65
CA THR A 6 -35.53 -3.73 -8.71
C THR A 6 -34.80 -2.39 -8.51
N LEU A 7 -35.50 -1.39 -7.98
CA LEU A 7 -34.89 -0.08 -7.68
C LEU A 7 -33.90 -0.18 -6.52
N PHE A 8 -34.26 -0.96 -5.49
CA PHE A 8 -33.42 -1.17 -4.30
C PHE A 8 -32.16 -1.99 -4.63
N THR A 9 -32.28 -3.03 -5.47
CA THR A 9 -31.12 -3.80 -5.96
C THR A 9 -30.19 -2.97 -6.83
N SER A 10 -30.73 -2.04 -7.63
CA SER A 10 -29.92 -1.14 -8.47
C SER A 10 -29.13 -0.14 -7.61
N ILE A 11 -29.72 0.38 -6.53
CA ILE A 11 -29.04 1.29 -5.59
C ILE A 11 -27.89 0.57 -4.84
N ILE A 12 -28.11 -0.65 -4.37
CA ILE A 12 -27.08 -1.45 -3.66
C ILE A 12 -25.92 -1.82 -4.60
N LEU A 13 -26.22 -2.17 -5.85
CA LEU A 13 -25.17 -2.49 -6.83
C LEU A 13 -24.28 -1.27 -7.12
N THR A 14 -24.88 -0.08 -7.20
CA THR A 14 -24.15 1.17 -7.53
C THR A 14 -23.23 1.63 -6.39
N THR A 15 -23.63 1.47 -5.13
CA THR A 15 -22.78 1.82 -3.97
C THR A 15 -21.60 0.87 -3.79
N CYS A 16 -21.76 -0.41 -4.14
CA CYS A 16 -20.64 -1.37 -4.15
C CYS A 16 -19.55 -1.05 -5.18
N LEU A 17 -19.86 -0.36 -6.28
CA LEU A 17 -18.87 0.04 -7.29
C LEU A 17 -18.03 1.25 -6.82
N MET A 18 -18.63 2.20 -6.07
CA MET A 18 -17.90 3.38 -5.60
C MET A 18 -16.89 3.08 -4.48
N ALA A 19 -17.04 1.96 -3.77
CA ALA A 19 -16.07 1.51 -2.78
C ALA A 19 -14.76 0.98 -3.41
N GLN A 20 -14.74 0.66 -4.71
CA GLN A 20 -13.61 0.01 -5.37
C GLN A 20 -12.64 0.98 -6.07
N THR A 21 -12.98 2.27 -6.19
CA THR A 21 -12.21 3.22 -7.02
C THR A 21 -10.97 3.80 -6.35
N GLN A 22 -10.67 3.46 -5.08
CA GLN A 22 -9.50 4.00 -4.37
C GLN A 22 -8.17 3.31 -4.72
N VAL A 23 -8.17 2.27 -5.56
CA VAL A 23 -7.00 1.40 -5.75
C VAL A 23 -5.90 2.03 -6.62
N LEU A 24 -6.17 3.09 -7.39
CA LEU A 24 -5.23 3.66 -8.36
C LEU A 24 -4.86 5.15 -8.15
N SER A 25 -5.42 5.81 -7.13
CA SER A 25 -5.12 7.22 -6.90
C SER A 25 -3.95 7.40 -5.95
N ASN A 26 -2.99 8.25 -6.33
CA ASN A 26 -1.97 8.72 -5.40
C ASN A 26 -2.51 9.76 -4.41
N ALA A 27 -3.74 10.27 -4.62
CA ALA A 27 -4.38 11.20 -3.70
C ALA A 27 -4.60 10.57 -2.32
N PRO A 28 -4.48 11.34 -1.23
CA PRO A 28 -4.17 12.78 -1.21
C PRO A 28 -2.66 13.10 -1.26
N TYR A 29 -1.80 12.12 -1.54
CA TYR A 29 -0.35 12.20 -1.38
C TYR A 29 0.43 12.30 -2.70
N ASP A 30 -0.17 12.86 -3.75
CA ASP A 30 0.45 12.98 -5.07
C ASP A 30 1.80 13.71 -5.03
N LYS A 31 1.92 14.74 -4.19
CA LYS A 31 3.14 15.53 -4.06
C LYS A 31 4.26 14.70 -3.43
N GLU A 32 3.94 13.97 -2.37
CA GLU A 32 4.86 13.12 -1.62
C GLU A 32 5.34 11.96 -2.50
N TRP A 33 4.43 11.33 -3.25
CA TRP A 33 4.81 10.27 -4.19
C TRP A 33 5.73 10.79 -5.29
N ARG A 34 5.45 11.95 -5.89
CA ARG A 34 6.37 12.57 -6.87
C ARG A 34 7.75 12.86 -6.30
N GLN A 35 7.81 13.31 -5.04
CA GLN A 35 9.08 13.54 -4.36
C GLN A 35 9.85 12.23 -4.15
N ILE A 36 9.17 11.18 -3.66
CA ILE A 36 9.77 9.86 -3.47
C ILE A 36 10.31 9.32 -4.79
N ASP A 37 9.51 9.37 -5.86
CA ASP A 37 9.91 8.87 -7.18
C ASP A 37 11.13 9.64 -7.72
N SER A 38 11.14 10.98 -7.59
CA SER A 38 12.27 11.80 -8.02
C SER A 38 13.56 11.49 -7.24
N LEU A 39 13.47 11.18 -5.94
CA LEU A 39 14.63 10.78 -5.14
C LEU A 39 15.18 9.41 -5.59
N LEU A 40 14.30 8.48 -5.95
CA LEU A 40 14.70 7.16 -6.47
C LEU A 40 15.36 7.27 -7.84
N GLU A 41 14.81 8.09 -8.74
CA GLU A 41 15.39 8.37 -10.06
C GLU A 41 16.79 8.99 -9.96
N GLN A 42 17.01 9.84 -8.96
CA GLN A 42 18.30 10.46 -8.67
C GLN A 42 19.27 9.53 -7.92
N GLN A 43 18.90 8.26 -7.69
CA GLN A 43 19.70 7.30 -6.93
C GLN A 43 20.02 7.80 -5.51
N LEU A 44 19.05 8.42 -4.84
CA LEU A 44 19.12 8.88 -3.45
C LEU A 44 18.25 8.02 -2.52
N PRO A 45 18.55 6.71 -2.37
CA PRO A 45 17.70 5.77 -1.65
C PRO A 45 17.54 6.10 -0.16
N GLN A 46 18.55 6.69 0.49
CA GLN A 46 18.45 7.11 1.88
C GLN A 46 17.46 8.27 2.07
N SER A 47 17.50 9.26 1.19
CA SER A 47 16.53 10.37 1.19
C SER A 47 15.13 9.87 0.86
N ALA A 48 15.00 8.95 -0.09
CA ALA A 48 13.72 8.31 -0.42
C ALA A 48 13.17 7.54 0.80
N LYS A 49 14.00 6.77 1.52
CA LYS A 49 13.60 6.05 2.75
C LYS A 49 13.02 7.00 3.79
N SER A 50 13.67 8.14 4.03
CA SER A 50 13.15 9.16 4.94
C SER A 50 11.80 9.73 4.50
N ALA A 51 11.64 10.05 3.22
CA ALA A 51 10.37 10.55 2.68
C ALA A 51 9.23 9.52 2.77
N VAL A 52 9.53 8.24 2.52
CA VAL A 52 8.55 7.14 2.64
C VAL A 52 8.15 6.92 4.11
N LEU A 53 9.09 7.00 5.06
CA LEU A 53 8.78 6.89 6.50
C LEU A 53 7.85 8.02 6.97
N GLU A 54 8.10 9.26 6.54
CA GLU A 54 7.23 10.39 6.85
C GLU A 54 5.82 10.18 6.31
N LEU A 55 5.71 9.77 5.04
CA LEU A 55 4.43 9.48 4.41
C LEU A 55 3.71 8.30 5.10
N GLN A 56 4.44 7.25 5.49
CA GLN A 56 3.87 6.12 6.20
C GLN A 56 3.23 6.53 7.51
N SER A 57 3.91 7.38 8.30
CA SER A 57 3.38 7.90 9.56
C SER A 57 2.07 8.66 9.35
N ARG A 58 2.02 9.55 8.35
CA ARG A 58 0.82 10.32 7.99
C ARG A 58 -0.31 9.41 7.49
N ALA A 59 -0.01 8.42 6.65
CA ALA A 59 -0.99 7.47 6.14
C ALA A 59 -1.57 6.59 7.26
N ALA A 60 -0.76 6.17 8.23
CA ALA A 60 -1.21 5.43 9.40
C ALA A 60 -2.14 6.28 10.28
N ALA A 61 -1.75 7.52 10.58
CA ALA A 61 -2.57 8.44 11.38
C ALA A 61 -3.94 8.73 10.74
N ALA A 62 -3.97 8.87 9.41
CA ALA A 62 -5.17 9.12 8.63
C ALA A 62 -5.94 7.85 8.24
N LYS A 63 -5.46 6.65 8.64
CA LYS A 63 -6.04 5.34 8.29
C LYS A 63 -6.19 5.13 6.77
N HIS A 64 -5.27 5.66 5.98
CA HIS A 64 -5.21 5.45 4.53
C HIS A 64 -4.52 4.12 4.23
N GLU A 65 -5.25 3.03 4.39
CA GLU A 65 -4.77 1.64 4.32
C GLU A 65 -4.03 1.28 3.02
N ALA A 66 -4.44 1.83 1.87
CA ALA A 66 -3.76 1.60 0.60
C ALA A 66 -2.35 2.23 0.58
N HIS A 67 -2.23 3.48 1.05
CA HIS A 67 -0.95 4.19 1.13
C HIS A 67 -0.05 3.62 2.23
N LEU A 68 -0.63 3.17 3.34
CA LEU A 68 0.11 2.46 4.38
C LEU A 68 0.71 1.14 3.86
N LEU A 69 -0.03 0.40 3.05
CA LEU A 69 0.50 -0.79 2.38
C LEU A 69 1.61 -0.41 1.37
N LYS A 70 1.36 0.57 0.49
CA LYS A 70 2.33 1.00 -0.53
C LYS A 70 3.65 1.46 0.09
N THR A 71 3.60 2.28 1.14
CA THR A 71 4.80 2.70 1.88
C THR A 71 5.53 1.53 2.53
N THR A 72 4.80 0.55 3.08
CA THR A 72 5.41 -0.67 3.64
C THR A 72 6.22 -1.44 2.59
N LEU A 73 5.69 -1.58 1.38
CA LEU A 73 6.39 -2.25 0.28
C LEU A 73 7.63 -1.49 -0.17
N TYR A 74 7.55 -0.15 -0.27
CA TYR A 74 8.71 0.69 -0.61
C TYR A 74 9.82 0.61 0.45
N LEU A 75 9.46 0.63 1.74
CA LEU A 75 10.44 0.50 2.82
C LEU A 75 11.11 -0.86 2.81
N ALA A 76 10.36 -1.94 2.56
CA ALA A 76 10.92 -3.28 2.41
C ALA A 76 11.94 -3.34 1.27
N ALA A 77 11.62 -2.77 0.11
CA ALA A 77 12.52 -2.72 -1.04
C ALA A 77 13.79 -1.88 -0.74
N LEU A 78 13.61 -0.69 -0.15
CA LEU A 78 14.72 0.20 0.21
C LEU A 78 15.62 -0.41 1.29
N GLN A 79 15.04 -1.12 2.27
CA GLN A 79 15.80 -1.80 3.30
C GLN A 79 16.66 -2.91 2.70
N ALA A 80 16.08 -3.71 1.79
CA ALA A 80 16.84 -4.73 1.05
C ALA A 80 17.98 -4.15 0.20
N GLN A 81 17.88 -2.90 -0.24
CA GLN A 81 18.93 -2.22 -1.01
C GLN A 81 20.03 -1.60 -0.14
N LEU A 82 19.67 -1.04 1.03
CA LEU A 82 20.54 -0.20 1.83
C LEU A 82 21.35 -0.94 2.90
N GLU A 83 20.92 -2.14 3.29
CA GLU A 83 21.46 -2.88 4.43
C GLU A 83 21.92 -4.28 3.99
N GLU A 84 23.08 -4.75 4.46
CA GLU A 84 23.64 -6.08 4.09
C GLU A 84 22.68 -7.23 4.40
N GLU A 85 22.03 -7.20 5.57
CA GLU A 85 20.98 -8.17 5.96
C GLU A 85 19.56 -7.64 5.69
N GLY A 86 19.46 -6.54 4.94
CA GLY A 86 18.22 -5.81 4.70
C GLY A 86 17.14 -6.66 4.06
N HIS A 87 17.52 -7.64 3.23
CA HIS A 87 16.60 -8.56 2.59
C HIS A 87 15.82 -9.41 3.62
N TRP A 88 16.51 -10.02 4.57
CA TRP A 88 15.87 -10.82 5.62
C TRP A 88 15.07 -9.97 6.60
N ALA A 89 15.56 -8.77 6.91
CA ALA A 89 14.82 -7.81 7.73
C ALA A 89 13.51 -7.36 7.05
N ALA A 90 13.55 -7.10 5.74
CA ALA A 90 12.40 -6.74 4.93
C ALA A 90 11.36 -7.87 4.89
N LEU A 91 11.79 -9.11 4.67
CA LEU A 91 10.89 -10.29 4.70
C LEU A 91 10.17 -10.42 6.04
N ARG A 92 10.91 -10.38 7.16
CA ARG A 92 10.31 -10.45 8.51
C ARG A 92 9.30 -9.33 8.77
N ALA A 93 9.59 -8.12 8.29
CA ALA A 93 8.67 -6.99 8.42
C ALA A 93 7.37 -7.22 7.62
N LEU A 94 7.48 -7.73 6.39
CA LEU A 94 6.34 -8.08 5.55
C LEU A 94 5.52 -9.23 6.14
N GLU A 95 6.16 -10.28 6.67
CA GLU A 95 5.48 -11.39 7.37
C GLU A 95 4.69 -10.90 8.59
N LYS A 96 5.31 -10.05 9.42
CA LYS A 96 4.63 -9.44 10.58
C LYS A 96 3.42 -8.63 10.15
N ARG A 97 3.53 -7.86 9.06
CA ARG A 97 2.39 -7.09 8.53
C ARG A 97 1.32 -8.01 7.94
N LEU A 98 1.70 -9.10 7.25
CA LEU A 98 0.77 -10.10 6.71
C LEU A 98 -0.07 -10.75 7.82
N ALA A 99 0.55 -11.08 8.95
CA ALA A 99 -0.14 -11.64 10.12
C ALA A 99 -1.17 -10.66 10.71
N ALA A 100 -0.89 -9.36 10.64
CA ALA A 100 -1.76 -8.30 11.14
C ALA A 100 -2.75 -7.72 10.11
N SER A 101 -2.81 -8.26 8.89
CA SER A 101 -3.66 -7.74 7.82
C SER A 101 -4.77 -8.70 7.41
N SER A 102 -5.85 -8.12 6.90
CA SER A 102 -7.05 -8.82 6.46
C SER A 102 -7.50 -8.32 5.09
N GLY A 103 -8.42 -9.06 4.46
CA GLY A 103 -9.01 -8.66 3.18
C GLY A 103 -7.95 -8.45 2.07
N PRO A 104 -8.09 -7.40 1.24
CA PRO A 104 -7.21 -7.17 0.08
C PRO A 104 -5.73 -6.99 0.43
N GLN A 105 -5.41 -6.35 1.56
CA GLN A 105 -4.02 -6.15 1.96
C GLN A 105 -3.28 -7.46 2.20
N ARG A 106 -3.98 -8.43 2.84
CA ARG A 106 -3.42 -9.76 3.10
C ARG A 106 -3.09 -10.47 1.79
N ALA A 107 -3.99 -10.40 0.80
CA ALA A 107 -3.77 -11.02 -0.51
C ALA A 107 -2.54 -10.45 -1.23
N VAL A 108 -2.38 -9.12 -1.22
CA VAL A 108 -1.21 -8.46 -1.82
C VAL A 108 0.08 -8.86 -1.10
N LEU A 109 0.12 -8.80 0.22
CA LEU A 109 1.31 -9.16 1.00
C LEU A 109 1.69 -10.64 0.82
N ALA A 110 0.71 -11.54 0.78
CA ALA A 110 0.95 -12.95 0.52
C ALA A 110 1.55 -13.18 -0.86
N SER A 111 1.05 -12.48 -1.89
CA SER A 111 1.62 -12.56 -3.25
C SER A 111 3.05 -12.02 -3.32
N VAL A 112 3.34 -10.92 -2.61
CA VAL A 112 4.69 -10.34 -2.57
C VAL A 112 5.66 -11.29 -1.87
N LEU A 113 5.27 -11.83 -0.71
CA LEU A 113 6.10 -12.80 0.04
C LEU A 113 6.32 -14.08 -0.77
N ALA A 114 5.28 -14.62 -1.40
CA ALA A 114 5.41 -15.81 -2.25
C ALA A 114 6.45 -15.60 -3.36
N LYS A 115 6.40 -14.44 -4.04
CA LYS A 115 7.38 -14.08 -5.08
C LYS A 115 8.80 -13.91 -4.51
N ALA A 116 8.95 -13.49 -3.27
CA ALA A 116 10.26 -13.29 -2.66
C ALA A 116 10.96 -14.60 -2.25
N TYR A 117 10.20 -15.70 -2.05
CA TYR A 117 10.74 -17.02 -1.73
C TYR A 117 11.02 -17.93 -2.94
N THR A 118 10.57 -17.53 -4.13
CA THR A 118 10.73 -18.29 -5.39
C THR A 118 11.76 -17.66 -6.30
#